data_AF-A0A1J4VI13-F1
#
_entry.id   AF-A0A1J4VI13-F1
#
_cell.length_a   1.000
_cell.length_b   1.000
_cell.length_c   1.000
_cell.angle_alpha   90.00
_cell.angle_beta   90.00
_cell.angle_gamma   90.00
#
_symmetry.space_group_name_H-M   'P 1'
#
loop_
_entity.id
_entity.type
_entity.pdbx_description
1 polymer ?
#
loop_
_entity_poly.entity_id
_entity_poly.type
_entity_poly.pdbx_seq_one_letter_code
_entity_poly.pdbx_strand_id
1 'polypeptide(L)'
;MCRYNQNKLWYRNKMKNLIILLFVIVILVVFQFFLGKEAMLALAGAFFLASVAIGGWLSLEQYRLKLESEKVETDIELLTLFTKLMSIAHGRSGYMVSEKIVEKMFERKVLENAQDLSALRERLADAAIVTFPVGKAEQDAAIAAIAKLAGRHEILRDVAIEGLRTLSTFGSELAKKYVKKLTNTNVLS
;
A
#
# COMPACT_ATOMS: atom_id res chain seq x y z
N MET A 1 -16.66 -25.50 9.93
CA MET A 1 -16.22 -26.82 9.45
C MET A 1 -15.12 -26.80 8.37
N CYS A 2 -14.89 -25.72 7.61
CA CYS A 2 -13.89 -25.70 6.52
C CYS A 2 -12.39 -25.64 6.91
N ARG A 3 -12.02 -25.30 8.15
CA ARG A 3 -10.61 -25.23 8.59
C ARG A 3 -9.96 -26.60 8.86
N TYR A 4 -10.74 -27.65 9.11
CA TYR A 4 -10.20 -28.98 9.44
C TYR A 4 -9.60 -29.70 8.23
N ASN A 5 -10.11 -29.42 7.01
CA ASN A 5 -9.68 -30.11 5.80
C ASN A 5 -8.35 -29.57 5.23
N GLN A 6 -8.02 -28.29 5.46
CA GLN A 6 -6.75 -27.71 4.99
C GLN A 6 -5.54 -28.20 5.78
N ASN A 7 -5.67 -28.39 7.10
CA ASN A 7 -4.58 -28.96 7.91
C ASN A 7 -4.25 -30.41 7.51
N LYS A 8 -5.26 -31.21 7.14
CA LYS A 8 -5.05 -32.60 6.70
C LYS A 8 -4.30 -32.70 5.37
N LEU A 9 -4.57 -31.78 4.43
CA LEU A 9 -3.84 -31.71 3.16
C LEU A 9 -2.38 -31.25 3.35
N TRP A 10 -2.15 -30.29 4.26
CA TRP A 10 -0.81 -29.80 4.58
C TRP A 10 0.07 -30.89 5.21
N TYR A 11 -0.48 -31.63 6.18
CA TYR A 11 0.24 -32.77 6.79
C TYR A 11 0.55 -33.89 5.79
N ARG A 12 -0.36 -34.18 4.86
CA ARG A 12 -0.14 -35.22 3.85
C ARG A 12 0.98 -34.87 2.88
N ASN A 13 1.09 -33.61 2.45
CA ASN A 13 2.18 -33.17 1.58
C ASN A 13 3.52 -33.10 2.33
N LYS A 14 3.51 -32.68 3.60
CA LYS A 14 4.71 -32.68 4.44
C LYS A 14 5.26 -34.10 4.67
N MET A 15 4.39 -35.08 4.93
CA MET A 15 4.78 -36.48 5.09
C MET A 15 5.33 -37.10 3.80
N LYS A 16 4.75 -36.78 2.63
CA LYS A 16 5.28 -37.25 1.34
C LYS A 16 6.68 -36.70 1.07
N ASN A 17 6.91 -35.41 1.32
CA ASN A 17 8.23 -34.80 1.14
C ASN A 17 9.28 -35.42 2.08
N LEU A 18 8.87 -35.80 3.30
CA LEU A 18 9.76 -36.42 4.29
C LEU A 18 10.17 -37.85 3.90
N ILE A 19 9.24 -38.64 3.35
CA ILE A 19 9.52 -39.98 2.83
C ILE A 19 10.45 -39.92 1.60
N ILE A 20 10.20 -38.99 0.68
CA ILE A 20 11.06 -38.80 -0.50
C ILE A 20 12.47 -38.40 -0.06
N LEU A 21 12.60 -37.49 0.92
CA LEU A 21 13.90 -37.06 1.46
C LEU A 21 14.68 -38.23 2.08
N LEU A 22 14.01 -39.07 2.89
CA LEU A 22 14.60 -40.26 3.49
C LEU A 22 15.10 -41.25 2.43
N PHE A 23 14.32 -41.48 1.37
CA PHE A 23 14.68 -42.38 0.29
C PHE A 23 15.89 -41.87 -0.51
N VAL A 24 15.94 -40.56 -0.78
CA VAL A 24 17.08 -39.91 -1.44
C VAL A 24 18.34 -40.02 -0.58
N ILE A 25 18.23 -39.84 0.75
CA ILE A 25 19.35 -40.00 1.68
C ILE A 25 19.88 -41.44 1.66
N VAL A 26 19.00 -42.45 1.70
CA VAL A 26 19.40 -43.86 1.65
C VAL A 26 20.11 -44.18 0.33
N ILE A 27 19.60 -43.69 -0.81
CA ILE A 27 20.25 -43.86 -2.11
C ILE A 27 21.63 -43.20 -2.13
N LEU A 28 21.76 -41.99 -1.59
CA LEU A 28 23.04 -41.29 -1.50
C LEU A 28 24.06 -42.06 -0.65
N VAL A 29 23.64 -42.65 0.47
CA VAL A 29 24.51 -43.46 1.34
C VAL A 29 24.96 -44.74 0.63
N VAL A 30 24.04 -45.43 -0.06
CA VAL A 30 24.37 -46.64 -0.84
C VAL A 30 25.30 -46.30 -2.01
N PHE A 31 25.08 -45.16 -2.66
CA PHE A 31 25.93 -44.67 -3.75
C PHE A 31 27.34 -44.28 -3.25
N GLN A 32 27.44 -43.69 -2.05
CA GLN A 32 28.73 -43.39 -1.39
C GLN A 32 29.54 -44.64 -1.05
N PHE A 33 28.90 -45.78 -0.80
CA PHE A 33 29.59 -47.04 -0.56
C PHE A 33 30.19 -47.64 -1.85
N PHE A 34 29.67 -47.26 -3.01
CA PHE A 34 30.03 -47.84 -4.31
C PHE A 34 31.07 -47.02 -5.08
N LEU A 35 31.19 -45.72 -4.85
CA LEU A 35 32.20 -44.87 -5.50
C LEU A 35 33.46 -44.74 -4.64
N GLY A 36 34.62 -45.02 -5.24
CA GLY A 36 35.92 -44.83 -4.60
C GLY A 36 36.14 -43.40 -4.08
N LYS A 37 37.02 -43.26 -3.08
CA LYS A 37 37.26 -42.03 -2.30
C LYS A 37 37.51 -40.78 -3.16
N GLU A 38 38.13 -40.94 -4.33
CA GLU A 38 38.49 -39.83 -5.22
C GLU A 38 37.27 -39.25 -5.96
N ALA A 39 36.34 -40.10 -6.40
CA ALA A 39 35.11 -39.64 -7.07
C ALA A 39 34.15 -38.97 -6.07
N MET A 40 34.21 -39.36 -4.80
CA MET A 40 33.43 -38.76 -3.71
C MET A 40 33.85 -37.31 -3.44
N LEU A 41 35.15 -37.02 -3.47
CA LEU A 41 35.69 -35.66 -3.33
C LEU A 41 35.25 -34.75 -4.49
N ALA A 42 35.30 -35.26 -5.72
CA ALA A 42 34.86 -34.50 -6.90
C ALA A 42 33.34 -34.20 -6.88
N LEU A 43 32.52 -35.20 -6.52
CA LEU A 43 31.06 -35.01 -6.38
C LEU A 43 30.72 -34.03 -5.26
N ALA A 44 31.37 -34.14 -4.10
CA ALA A 44 31.13 -33.21 -2.99
C ALA A 44 31.45 -31.75 -3.37
N GLY A 45 32.55 -31.52 -4.09
CA GLY A 45 32.89 -30.21 -4.63
C GLY A 45 31.84 -29.69 -5.62
N ALA A 46 31.37 -30.54 -6.53
CA ALA A 46 30.32 -30.17 -7.49
C ALA A 46 28.99 -29.83 -6.80
N PHE A 47 28.56 -30.61 -5.80
CA PHE A 47 27.36 -30.32 -5.02
C PHE A 47 27.50 -29.03 -4.19
N PHE A 48 28.69 -28.76 -3.64
CA PHE A 48 28.95 -27.53 -2.91
C PHE A 48 28.83 -26.30 -3.83
N LEU A 49 29.47 -26.35 -5.00
CA LEU A 49 29.39 -25.26 -5.99
C LEU A 49 27.96 -25.08 -6.51
N ALA A 50 27.25 -26.17 -6.80
CA ALA A 50 25.84 -26.11 -7.21
C ALA A 50 24.96 -25.50 -6.10
N SER A 51 25.18 -25.88 -4.84
CA SER A 51 24.45 -25.34 -3.70
C SER A 51 24.68 -23.84 -3.53
N VAL A 52 25.93 -23.37 -3.63
CA VAL A 52 26.27 -21.94 -3.57
C VAL A 52 25.65 -21.18 -4.75
N ALA A 53 25.69 -21.74 -5.96
CA ALA A 53 25.09 -21.13 -7.14
C ALA A 53 23.56 -20.99 -7.02
N ILE A 54 22.88 -22.05 -6.56
CA ILE A 54 21.43 -22.03 -6.32
C ILE A 54 21.07 -21.03 -5.21
N GLY A 55 21.86 -20.99 -4.13
CA GLY A 55 21.69 -20.02 -3.05
C GLY A 55 21.83 -18.58 -3.53
N GLY A 56 22.84 -18.29 -4.36
CA GLY A 56 23.04 -16.98 -4.98
C GLY A 56 21.88 -16.58 -5.89
N TRP A 57 21.39 -17.51 -6.72
CA TRP A 57 20.23 -17.28 -7.58
C TRP A 57 18.96 -16.96 -6.77
N LEU A 58 18.66 -17.75 -5.74
CA LEU A 58 17.51 -17.50 -4.86
C LEU A 58 17.61 -16.16 -4.12
N SER A 59 18.82 -15.78 -3.67
CA SER A 59 19.06 -14.49 -3.04
C SER A 59 18.79 -13.32 -4.00
N LEU A 60 19.18 -13.45 -5.27
CA LEU A 60 18.89 -12.42 -6.28
C LEU A 60 17.39 -12.30 -6.54
N GLU A 61 16.68 -13.42 -6.65
CA GLU A 61 15.24 -13.41 -6.88
C GLU A 61 14.49 -12.78 -5.70
N GLN A 62 14.86 -13.13 -4.46
CA GLN A 62 14.32 -12.50 -3.26
C GLN A 62 14.60 -11.00 -3.22
N TYR A 63 15.79 -10.58 -3.65
CA TYR A 63 16.14 -9.17 -3.73
C TYR A 63 15.30 -8.41 -4.77
N ARG A 64 15.04 -9.01 -5.94
CA ARG A 64 14.16 -8.43 -6.97
C ARG A 64 12.72 -8.28 -6.48
N LEU A 65 12.18 -9.31 -5.83
CA LEU A 65 10.85 -9.27 -5.22
C LEU A 65 10.78 -8.20 -4.13
N LYS A 66 11.83 -8.04 -3.32
CA LYS A 66 11.91 -6.99 -2.30
C LYS A 66 11.90 -5.59 -2.94
N LEU A 67 12.70 -5.37 -3.98
CA LEU A 67 12.71 -4.11 -4.73
C LEU A 67 11.36 -3.78 -5.34
N GLU A 68 10.66 -4.77 -5.89
CA GLU A 68 9.30 -4.56 -6.42
C GLU A 68 8.32 -4.22 -5.30
N SER A 69 8.39 -4.91 -4.16
CA SER A 69 7.52 -4.59 -3.01
C SER A 69 7.76 -3.18 -2.46
N GLU A 70 9.02 -2.75 -2.40
CA GLU A 70 9.41 -1.43 -1.90
C GLU A 70 8.95 -0.32 -2.86
N LYS A 71 8.99 -0.56 -4.17
CA LYS A 71 8.41 0.35 -5.17
C LYS A 71 6.90 0.48 -4.99
N VAL A 72 6.19 -0.64 -4.83
CA VAL A 72 4.73 -0.63 -4.64
C VAL A 72 4.36 0.09 -3.34
N GLU A 73 5.09 -0.15 -2.25
CA GLU A 73 4.86 0.54 -0.97
C GLU A 73 5.10 2.05 -1.10
N THR A 74 6.18 2.45 -1.77
CA THR A 74 6.48 3.85 -2.05
C THR A 74 5.40 4.50 -2.91
N ASP A 75 4.89 3.80 -3.93
CA ASP A 75 3.82 4.29 -4.80
C ASP A 75 2.49 4.45 -4.03
N ILE A 76 2.18 3.51 -3.14
CA ILE A 76 0.99 3.60 -2.26
C ILE A 76 1.13 4.79 -1.30
N GLU A 77 2.30 5.00 -0.71
CA GLU A 77 2.55 6.14 0.17
C GLU A 77 2.43 7.46 -0.60
N LEU A 78 2.99 7.51 -1.81
CA LEU A 78 2.89 8.66 -2.72
C LEU A 78 1.44 8.98 -3.07
N LEU A 79 0.63 7.97 -3.44
CA LEU A 79 -0.80 8.14 -3.71
C LEU A 79 -1.58 8.58 -2.47
N THR A 80 -1.20 8.08 -1.29
CA THR A 80 -1.82 8.48 -0.02
C THR A 80 -1.50 9.94 0.31
N LEU A 81 -0.27 10.40 0.08
CA LEU A 81 0.09 11.81 0.23
C LEU A 81 -0.62 12.69 -0.81
N PHE A 82 -0.71 12.21 -2.04
CA PHE A 82 -1.40 12.91 -3.12
C PHE A 82 -2.90 13.12 -2.80
N THR A 83 -3.59 12.08 -2.32
CA THR A 83 -5.00 12.17 -1.92
C THR A 83 -5.22 13.13 -0.74
N LYS A 84 -4.29 13.16 0.23
CA LYS A 84 -4.32 14.15 1.31
C LYS A 84 -4.17 15.58 0.77
N LEU A 85 -3.22 15.82 -0.14
CA LEU A 85 -3.07 17.13 -0.79
C LEU A 85 -4.31 17.52 -1.58
N MET A 86 -4.94 16.59 -2.29
CA MET A 86 -6.21 16.84 -2.99
C MET A 86 -7.34 17.19 -2.03
N SER A 87 -7.44 16.54 -0.88
CA SER A 87 -8.43 16.89 0.15
C SER A 87 -8.24 18.33 0.63
N ILE A 88 -7.00 18.71 0.93
CA ILE A 88 -6.64 20.07 1.35
C ILE A 88 -6.95 21.08 0.24
N ALA A 89 -6.60 20.77 -1.01
CA ALA A 89 -6.87 21.62 -2.17
C ALA A 89 -8.38 21.84 -2.41
N HIS A 90 -9.23 20.86 -2.08
CA HIS A 90 -10.68 20.98 -2.10
C HIS A 90 -11.26 21.74 -0.90
N GLY A 91 -10.42 22.24 0.01
CA GLY A 91 -10.87 22.87 1.25
C GLY A 91 -11.46 21.89 2.26
N ARG A 92 -11.30 20.58 2.05
CA ARG A 92 -11.75 19.53 2.96
C ARG A 92 -10.62 19.24 3.92
N SER A 93 -10.62 19.93 5.06
CA SER A 93 -9.78 19.50 6.19
C SER A 93 -10.45 18.30 6.89
N GLY A 94 -9.67 17.55 7.67
CA GLY A 94 -10.22 16.50 8.51
C GLY A 94 -11.25 17.05 9.49
N TYR A 95 -12.17 16.19 9.91
CA TYR A 95 -13.03 16.47 11.04
C TYR A 95 -12.35 15.99 12.32
N MET A 96 -12.39 16.80 13.38
CA MET A 96 -12.08 16.32 14.72
C MET A 96 -13.37 16.17 15.51
N VAL A 97 -13.59 14.97 16.03
CA VAL A 97 -14.63 14.70 17.02
C VAL A 97 -13.99 14.85 18.39
N SER A 98 -14.46 15.80 19.19
CA SER A 98 -13.97 15.98 20.55
C SER A 98 -14.76 15.07 21.49
N GLU A 99 -14.10 14.06 22.07
CA GLU A 99 -14.71 13.13 23.04
C GLU A 99 -15.39 13.86 24.21
N LYS A 100 -14.77 14.92 24.72
CA LYS A 100 -15.36 15.76 25.79
C LYS A 100 -16.66 16.46 25.38
N ILE A 101 -16.83 16.77 24.08
CA ILE A 101 -18.06 17.39 23.58
C ILE A 101 -19.14 16.31 23.49
N VAL A 102 -18.78 15.11 23.03
CA VAL A 102 -19.66 13.95 22.99
C VAL A 102 -20.15 13.59 24.40
N GLU A 103 -19.24 13.50 25.38
CA GLU A 103 -19.60 13.23 26.78
C GLU A 103 -20.59 14.26 27.33
N LYS A 104 -20.31 15.56 27.14
CA LYS A 104 -21.22 16.63 27.58
C LYS A 104 -22.57 16.64 26.86
N MET A 105 -22.66 16.13 25.64
CA MET A 105 -23.94 15.95 24.94
C MET A 105 -24.78 14.85 25.56
N PHE A 106 -24.16 13.74 25.95
CA PHE A 106 -24.83 12.65 26.67
C PHE A 106 -25.31 13.13 28.05
N GLU A 107 -24.49 13.88 28.80
CA GLU A 107 -24.85 14.44 30.10
C GLU A 107 -26.03 15.42 30.04
N ARG A 108 -26.11 16.24 28.98
CA ARG A 108 -27.19 17.23 28.78
C ARG A 108 -28.49 16.65 28.24
N LYS A 109 -28.61 15.32 28.07
CA LYS A 109 -29.81 14.64 27.54
C LYS A 109 -30.32 15.19 26.21
N VAL A 110 -29.44 15.84 25.42
CA VAL A 110 -29.79 16.42 24.11
C VAL A 110 -30.30 15.34 23.14
N LEU A 111 -29.89 14.09 23.38
CA LEU A 111 -30.23 12.91 22.59
C LEU A 111 -31.56 12.24 23.03
N GLU A 112 -32.09 12.52 24.23
CA GLU A 112 -33.31 11.88 24.75
C GLU A 112 -34.59 12.40 24.09
N ASN A 113 -34.56 13.60 23.50
CA ASN A 113 -35.73 14.23 22.86
C ASN A 113 -35.81 14.01 21.34
N ALA A 114 -34.94 13.17 20.75
CA ALA A 114 -34.96 12.89 19.33
C ALA A 114 -35.80 11.64 19.03
N GLN A 115 -37.07 11.85 18.67
CA GLN A 115 -37.97 10.76 18.23
C GLN A 115 -37.59 10.22 16.83
N ASP A 116 -36.72 10.91 16.09
CA ASP A 116 -36.32 10.57 14.73
C ASP A 116 -34.78 10.47 14.62
N LEU A 117 -34.30 9.30 14.15
CA LEU A 117 -32.88 8.99 13.94
C LEU A 117 -32.20 9.97 12.98
N SER A 118 -32.97 10.52 12.05
CA SER A 118 -32.51 11.49 11.05
C SER A 118 -32.10 12.82 11.70
N ALA A 119 -32.98 13.35 12.54
CA ALA A 119 -32.76 14.61 13.26
C ALA A 119 -31.68 14.47 14.34
N LEU A 120 -31.53 13.27 14.92
CA LEU A 120 -30.45 12.98 15.87
C LEU A 120 -29.07 13.06 15.20
N ARG A 121 -28.94 12.49 13.99
CA ARG A 121 -27.69 12.50 13.22
C ARG A 121 -27.27 13.91 12.84
N GLU A 122 -28.20 14.75 12.42
CA GLU A 122 -27.94 16.14 12.05
C GLU A 122 -27.48 16.97 13.25
N ARG A 123 -28.15 16.83 14.39
CA ARG A 123 -27.75 17.49 15.65
C ARG A 123 -26.40 17.03 16.17
N LEU A 124 -26.08 15.73 16.01
CA LEU A 124 -24.76 15.21 16.37
C LEU A 124 -23.67 15.77 15.44
N ALA A 125 -23.96 15.84 14.15
CA ALA A 125 -23.03 16.38 13.16
C ALA A 125 -22.72 17.86 13.47
N ASP A 126 -23.74 18.68 13.68
CA ASP A 126 -23.55 20.12 13.89
C ASP A 126 -22.81 20.45 15.19
N ALA A 127 -23.03 19.68 16.25
CA ALA A 127 -22.53 20.06 17.56
C ALA A 127 -21.32 19.24 18.03
N ALA A 128 -21.03 18.06 17.45
CA ALA A 128 -19.86 17.24 17.79
C ALA A 128 -18.73 17.29 16.75
N ILE A 129 -19.02 17.71 15.51
CA ILE A 129 -18.04 17.76 14.42
C ILE A 129 -17.56 19.19 14.26
N VAL A 130 -16.35 19.46 14.74
CA VAL A 130 -15.66 20.73 14.43
C VAL A 130 -14.97 20.54 13.09
N THR A 131 -15.45 21.26 12.07
CA THR A 131 -14.78 21.35 10.76
C THR A 131 -13.83 22.53 10.77
N PHE A 132 -12.55 22.29 10.50
CA PHE A 132 -11.57 23.38 10.40
C PHE A 132 -11.53 23.88 8.96
N PRO A 133 -11.83 25.14 8.65
CA PRO A 133 -11.68 25.62 7.28
C PRO A 133 -10.19 25.59 6.89
N VAL A 134 -9.87 25.05 5.71
CA VAL A 134 -8.52 25.15 5.14
C VAL A 134 -8.33 26.58 4.65
N GLY A 135 -7.27 27.24 5.11
CA GLY A 135 -6.96 28.60 4.68
C GLY A 135 -6.66 28.69 3.18
N LYS A 136 -7.01 29.80 2.52
CA LYS A 136 -6.77 29.99 1.08
C LYS A 136 -5.30 29.75 0.69
N ALA A 137 -4.35 30.23 1.50
CA ALA A 137 -2.93 30.03 1.28
C ALA A 137 -2.52 28.54 1.30
N GLU A 138 -3.15 27.74 2.16
CA GLU A 138 -2.90 26.30 2.27
C GLU A 138 -3.50 25.54 1.08
N GLN A 139 -4.69 25.94 0.63
CA GLN A 139 -5.28 25.42 -0.62
C GLN A 139 -4.39 25.71 -1.84
N ASP A 140 -3.94 26.96 -1.97
CA ASP A 140 -3.07 27.39 -3.07
C ASP A 140 -1.72 26.64 -3.06
N ALA A 141 -1.14 26.44 -1.87
CA ALA A 141 0.08 25.65 -1.69
C ALA A 141 -0.13 24.17 -2.06
N ALA A 142 -1.25 23.58 -1.67
CA ALA A 142 -1.61 22.21 -2.03
C ALA A 142 -1.77 22.05 -3.54
N ILE A 143 -2.47 22.98 -4.21
CA ILE A 143 -2.65 23.01 -5.67
C ILE A 143 -1.28 23.07 -6.38
N ALA A 144 -0.37 23.94 -5.91
CA ALA A 144 0.98 24.04 -6.46
C ALA A 144 1.80 22.76 -6.23
N ALA A 145 1.67 22.13 -5.06
CA ALA A 145 2.34 20.87 -4.74
C ALA A 145 1.85 19.72 -5.63
N ILE A 146 0.53 19.60 -5.83
CA ILE A 146 -0.09 18.63 -6.76
C ILE A 146 0.48 18.79 -8.16
N ALA A 147 0.53 20.03 -8.68
CA ALA A 147 1.05 20.29 -10.01
C ALA A 147 2.55 19.95 -10.13
N LYS A 148 3.33 20.19 -9.08
CA LYS A 148 4.77 19.86 -9.03
C LYS A 148 5.01 18.35 -8.96
N LEU A 149 4.18 17.62 -8.19
CA LEU A 149 4.21 16.15 -8.12
C LEU A 149 3.85 15.51 -9.46
N ALA A 150 2.77 15.99 -10.09
CA ALA A 150 2.32 15.54 -11.41
C ALA A 150 3.37 15.74 -12.51
N GLY A 151 4.16 16.81 -12.43
CA GLY A 151 5.26 17.06 -13.37
C GLY A 151 6.49 16.17 -13.15
N ARG A 152 6.62 15.54 -11.98
CA ARG A 152 7.76 14.66 -11.64
C ARG A 152 7.45 13.18 -11.79
N HIS A 153 6.20 12.78 -11.53
CA HIS A 153 5.78 11.39 -11.52
C HIS A 153 4.67 11.18 -12.55
N GLU A 154 4.98 10.42 -13.60
CA GLU A 154 4.06 10.14 -14.70
C GLU A 154 2.77 9.46 -14.23
N ILE A 155 2.87 8.54 -13.26
CA ILE A 155 1.74 7.79 -12.67
C ILE A 155 0.67 8.72 -12.09
N LEU A 156 1.07 9.88 -11.56
CA LEU A 156 0.14 10.84 -10.94
C LEU A 156 -0.45 11.85 -11.92
N ARG A 157 0.06 11.90 -13.15
CA ARG A 157 -0.19 13.02 -14.06
C ARG A 157 -1.65 13.13 -14.46
N ASP A 158 -2.24 12.04 -14.91
CA ASP A 158 -3.63 12.04 -15.37
C ASP A 158 -4.61 12.33 -14.23
N VAL A 159 -4.37 11.71 -13.07
CA VAL A 159 -5.17 11.92 -11.86
C VAL A 159 -5.07 13.37 -11.40
N ALA A 160 -3.88 13.98 -11.46
CA ALA A 160 -3.68 15.38 -11.13
C ALA A 160 -4.34 16.33 -12.13
N ILE A 161 -4.31 16.03 -13.43
CA ILE A 161 -5.00 16.85 -14.44
C ILE A 161 -6.49 16.87 -14.16
N GLU A 162 -7.11 15.71 -13.90
CA GLU A 162 -8.54 15.62 -13.65
C GLU A 162 -8.93 16.26 -12.30
N GLY A 163 -8.10 16.07 -11.26
CA GLY A 163 -8.27 16.74 -9.97
C GLY A 163 -8.18 18.26 -10.08
N LEU A 164 -7.17 18.77 -10.77
CA LEU A 164 -6.99 20.22 -10.99
C LEU A 164 -8.09 20.80 -11.90
N ARG A 165 -8.57 20.03 -12.90
CA ARG A 165 -9.73 20.43 -13.72
C ARG A 165 -10.97 20.58 -12.85
N THR A 166 -11.23 19.62 -11.97
CA THR A 166 -12.34 19.68 -11.01
C THR A 166 -12.23 20.93 -10.13
N LEU A 167 -11.05 21.18 -9.55
CA LEU A 167 -10.77 22.38 -8.73
C LEU A 167 -10.92 23.69 -9.51
N SER A 168 -10.61 23.68 -10.81
CA SER A 168 -10.76 24.86 -11.66
C SER A 168 -12.21 25.31 -11.85
N THR A 169 -13.16 24.37 -11.78
CA THR A 169 -14.60 24.64 -11.82
C THR A 169 -15.07 25.38 -10.57
N PHE A 170 -14.43 25.16 -9.42
CA PHE A 170 -14.71 25.86 -8.17
C PHE A 170 -14.09 27.26 -8.09
N GLY A 171 -13.51 27.78 -9.19
CA GLY A 171 -13.04 29.16 -9.28
C GLY A 171 -11.58 29.38 -8.92
N SER A 172 -10.78 28.33 -8.73
CA SER A 172 -9.33 28.50 -8.51
C SER A 172 -8.61 28.88 -9.82
N GLU A 173 -8.14 30.14 -9.91
CA GLU A 173 -7.33 30.61 -11.05
C GLU A 173 -5.98 29.87 -11.16
N LEU A 174 -5.40 29.50 -10.01
CA LEU A 174 -4.15 28.74 -9.97
C LEU A 174 -4.34 27.34 -10.56
N ALA A 175 -5.45 26.66 -10.26
CA ALA A 175 -5.75 25.36 -10.83
C ALA A 175 -5.83 25.44 -12.38
N LYS A 176 -6.52 26.46 -12.94
CA LYS A 176 -6.58 26.69 -14.40
C LYS A 176 -5.19 26.85 -15.02
N LYS A 177 -4.32 27.64 -14.37
CA LYS A 177 -2.94 27.86 -14.83
C LYS A 177 -2.14 26.57 -14.87
N TYR A 178 -2.25 25.72 -13.83
CA TYR A 178 -1.51 24.47 -13.76
C TYR A 178 -2.04 23.38 -14.69
N VAL A 179 -3.35 23.29 -14.91
CA VAL A 179 -3.94 22.38 -15.92
C VAL A 179 -3.34 22.71 -17.30
N LYS A 180 -3.39 23.98 -17.72
CA LYS A 180 -2.84 24.40 -19.01
C LYS A 180 -1.35 24.06 -19.14
N LYS A 181 -0.58 24.25 -18.06
CA LYS A 181 0.84 23.90 -18.04
C LYS A 181 1.06 22.39 -18.22
N LEU A 182 0.36 21.55 -17.46
CA LEU A 182 0.53 20.09 -17.48
C LEU A 182 0.04 19.45 -18.79
N THR A 183 -1.02 19.99 -19.41
CA THR A 183 -1.52 19.52 -20.70
C THR A 183 -0.58 19.92 -21.85
N ASN A 184 -0.01 21.14 -21.82
CA ASN A 184 0.89 21.59 -22.89
C ASN A 184 2.25 20.86 -22.88
N THR A 185 2.72 20.38 -21.73
CA THR A 185 3.96 19.59 -21.67
C THR A 185 3.88 18.29 -22.49
N ASN A 186 2.68 17.75 -22.78
CA ASN A 186 2.50 16.56 -23.63
C ASN A 186 2.75 16.79 -25.12
N VAL A 187 2.90 18.04 -25.58
CA VAL A 187 3.13 18.33 -27.00
C VAL A 187 4.64 18.35 -27.34
N LEU A 188 5.51 18.30 -26.33
CA LEU A 188 6.97 18.51 -26.48
C LEU A 188 7.83 17.31 -26.07
N SER A 189 7.23 16.20 -25.63
CA SER A 189 7.90 14.93 -25.32
C SER A 189 7.46 13.84 -26.29
#